data_AF-A0A2D9RCF2-F1
#
_entry.id   AF-A0A2D9RCF2-F1
#
_cell.length_a   1.000
_cell.length_b   1.000
_cell.length_c   1.000
_cell.angle_alpha   90.00
_cell.angle_beta   90.00
_cell.angle_gamma   90.00
#
_symmetry.space_group_name_H-M   'P 1'
#
loop_
_entity.id
_entity.type
_entity.pdbx_description
1 polymer ?
#
loop_
_entity_poly.entity_id
_entity_poly.type
_entity_poly.pdbx_seq_one_letter_code
_entity_poly.pdbx_strand_id
1 'polypeptide(L)'
;MPESLEWIIAGLAVIFALVLGGMGVHFIRKNARFRKQGTSSRLKVLDLAVIVSGGSDPGTQIVPIYEILDGPRAGETLRSDGGSPAIQSTVTKLPDAETSGYKSKLKQIGEVRTGWVHPTEPIAMAKKDQALIGAVSIFMIGFAFMALGLAVFLIVN
;
A
#
# COMPACT_ATOMS: atom_id res chain seq x y z
N MET A 1 -17.76 31.17 -29.02
CA MET A 1 -17.74 32.03 -27.80
C MET A 1 -16.97 33.30 -28.18
N PRO A 2 -16.71 34.31 -27.31
CA PRO A 2 -15.68 35.28 -27.64
C PRO A 2 -14.34 34.55 -27.80
N GLU A 3 -13.63 34.78 -28.89
CA GLU A 3 -12.35 34.11 -29.24
C GLU A 3 -11.31 34.22 -28.10
N SER A 4 -11.30 35.35 -27.39
CA SER A 4 -10.47 35.56 -26.19
C SER A 4 -10.78 34.61 -25.03
N LEU A 5 -12.02 34.16 -24.90
CA LEU A 5 -12.46 33.21 -23.87
C LEU A 5 -11.95 31.79 -24.19
N GLU A 6 -11.94 31.41 -25.46
CA GLU A 6 -11.50 30.08 -25.92
C GLU A 6 -9.99 29.89 -25.67
N TRP A 7 -9.17 30.90 -25.93
CA TRP A 7 -7.75 30.89 -25.59
C TRP A 7 -7.47 30.80 -24.08
N ILE A 8 -8.28 31.49 -23.26
CA ILE A 8 -8.17 31.41 -21.79
C ILE A 8 -8.54 30.00 -21.30
N ILE A 9 -9.63 29.43 -21.81
CA ILE A 9 -10.08 28.08 -21.45
C ILE A 9 -9.06 27.02 -21.89
N ALA A 10 -8.53 27.13 -23.11
CA ALA A 10 -7.50 26.23 -23.62
C ALA A 10 -6.22 26.30 -22.78
N GLY A 11 -5.78 27.53 -22.42
CA GLY A 11 -4.62 27.73 -21.54
C GLY A 11 -4.81 27.10 -20.15
N LEU A 12 -5.98 27.28 -19.53
CA LEU A 12 -6.31 26.65 -18.25
C LEU A 12 -6.35 25.12 -18.36
N ALA A 13 -6.90 24.57 -19.44
CA ALA A 13 -6.96 23.13 -19.69
C ALA A 13 -5.56 22.52 -19.84
N VAL A 14 -4.63 23.21 -20.51
CA VAL A 14 -3.22 22.77 -20.62
C VAL A 14 -2.52 22.78 -19.26
N ILE A 15 -2.68 23.85 -18.46
CA ILE A 15 -2.10 23.93 -17.11
C ILE A 15 -2.66 22.80 -16.24
N PHE A 16 -3.97 22.59 -16.27
CA PHE A 16 -4.64 21.54 -15.52
C PHE A 16 -4.12 20.14 -15.90
N ALA A 17 -3.95 19.88 -17.19
CA ALA A 17 -3.40 18.62 -17.69
C ALA A 17 -1.95 18.39 -17.23
N LEU A 18 -1.11 19.42 -17.26
CA LEU A 18 0.28 19.33 -16.79
C LEU A 18 0.36 19.04 -15.29
N VAL A 19 -0.46 19.72 -14.47
CA VAL A 19 -0.48 19.53 -13.02
C VAL A 19 -1.01 18.13 -12.67
N LEU A 20 -2.19 17.75 -13.16
CA LEU A 20 -2.78 16.45 -12.83
C LEU A 20 -1.99 15.28 -13.43
N GLY A 21 -1.54 15.40 -14.67
CA GLY A 21 -0.71 14.39 -15.33
C GLY A 21 0.62 14.21 -14.60
N GLY A 22 1.27 15.33 -14.22
CA GLY A 22 2.50 15.32 -13.43
C GLY A 22 2.33 14.65 -12.06
N MET A 23 1.26 14.99 -11.34
CA MET A 23 0.93 14.36 -10.04
C MET A 23 0.63 12.87 -10.19
N GLY A 24 -0.17 12.46 -11.18
CA GLY A 24 -0.49 11.05 -11.43
C GLY A 24 0.76 10.23 -11.76
N VAL A 25 1.64 10.74 -12.62
CA VAL A 25 2.94 10.10 -12.93
C VAL A 25 3.84 10.03 -11.69
N HIS A 26 3.86 11.09 -10.86
CA HIS A 26 4.61 11.09 -9.61
C HIS A 26 4.13 9.99 -8.64
N PHE A 27 2.82 9.86 -8.45
CA PHE A 27 2.25 8.81 -7.58
C PHE A 27 2.52 7.40 -8.12
N ILE A 28 2.39 7.18 -9.43
CA ILE A 28 2.74 5.89 -10.06
C ILE A 28 4.23 5.58 -9.83
N ARG A 29 5.12 6.55 -10.03
CA ARG A 29 6.56 6.38 -9.79
C ARG A 29 6.86 6.06 -8.33
N LYS A 30 6.21 6.72 -7.38
CA LYS A 30 6.37 6.46 -5.95
C LYS A 30 5.92 5.04 -5.59
N ASN A 31 4.74 4.62 -6.06
CA ASN A 31 4.23 3.27 -5.84
C ASN A 31 5.12 2.19 -6.48
N ALA A 32 5.61 2.43 -7.70
CA ALA A 32 6.50 1.50 -8.39
C ALA A 32 7.87 1.37 -7.69
N ARG A 33 8.41 2.48 -7.15
CA ARG A 33 9.68 2.47 -6.41
C ARG A 33 9.55 1.82 -5.04
N PHE A 34 8.42 1.97 -4.37
CA PHE A 34 8.19 1.33 -3.07
C PHE A 34 8.49 -0.17 -3.13
N ARG A 35 7.98 -0.89 -4.14
CA ARG A 35 8.25 -2.33 -4.32
C ARG A 35 9.72 -2.69 -4.59
N LYS A 36 10.51 -1.77 -5.14
CA LYS A 36 11.93 -2.01 -5.49
C LYS A 36 12.90 -1.75 -4.35
N GLN A 37 12.43 -1.18 -3.23
CA GLN A 37 13.29 -0.82 -2.10
C GLN A 37 13.35 -1.89 -1.01
N GLY A 38 12.65 -3.02 -1.18
CA GLY A 38 12.79 -4.13 -0.24
C GLY A 38 14.18 -4.75 -0.33
N THR A 39 14.69 -5.28 0.77
CA THR A 39 15.85 -6.18 0.80
C THR A 39 15.38 -7.58 1.19
N SER A 40 15.83 -8.59 0.46
CA SER A 40 15.60 -9.99 0.86
C SER A 40 16.30 -10.25 2.19
N SER A 41 15.52 -10.56 3.22
CA SER A 41 16.00 -10.71 4.60
C SER A 41 15.44 -12.00 5.19
N ARG A 42 16.19 -12.62 6.10
CA ARG A 42 15.67 -13.74 6.90
C ARG A 42 14.78 -13.18 8.01
N LEU A 43 13.63 -13.81 8.18
CA LEU A 43 12.57 -13.45 9.11
C LEU A 43 12.25 -14.64 9.98
N LYS A 44 12.32 -14.48 11.30
CA LYS A 44 11.91 -15.52 12.25
C LYS A 44 10.49 -15.25 12.71
N VAL A 45 9.60 -16.24 12.61
CA VAL A 45 8.24 -16.12 13.14
C VAL A 45 8.31 -16.14 14.67
N LEU A 46 7.95 -15.03 15.32
CA LEU A 46 7.88 -14.93 16.78
C LEU A 46 6.53 -15.35 17.33
N ASP A 47 5.45 -14.91 16.68
CA ASP A 47 4.09 -15.14 17.13
C ASP A 47 3.12 -14.92 15.96
N LEU A 48 1.83 -15.06 16.22
CA LEU A 48 0.74 -14.81 15.29
C LEU A 48 -0.20 -13.78 15.92
N ALA A 49 -0.39 -12.62 15.29
CA ALA A 49 -1.41 -11.66 15.67
C ALA A 49 -2.79 -12.14 15.20
N VAL A 50 -3.78 -12.06 16.07
CA VAL A 50 -5.19 -12.32 15.76
C VAL A 50 -5.90 -10.99 15.62
N ILE A 51 -6.32 -10.66 14.41
CA ILE A 51 -7.06 -9.44 14.11
C ILE A 51 -8.52 -9.84 13.97
N VAL A 52 -9.34 -9.41 14.93
CA VAL A 52 -10.79 -9.54 14.83
C VAL A 52 -11.28 -8.30 14.07
N SER A 53 -11.67 -8.49 12.82
CA SER A 53 -12.16 -7.40 11.97
C SER A 53 -13.62 -7.11 12.35
N GLY A 54 -13.86 -6.01 13.08
CA GLY A 54 -15.23 -5.53 13.36
C GLY A 54 -15.79 -4.81 12.13
N GLY A 55 -16.50 -5.53 11.26
CA GLY A 55 -17.11 -4.99 10.04
C GLY A 55 -18.24 -5.90 9.52
N SER A 56 -18.78 -5.58 8.33
CA SER A 56 -19.91 -6.27 7.71
C SER A 56 -19.69 -7.76 7.43
N ASP A 57 -18.43 -8.21 7.40
CA ASP A 57 -18.04 -9.62 7.43
C ASP A 57 -17.10 -9.84 8.63
N PRO A 58 -17.57 -10.41 9.75
CA PRO A 58 -16.71 -10.74 10.87
C PRO A 58 -15.75 -11.86 10.46
N GLY A 59 -14.51 -11.48 10.17
CA GLY A 59 -13.41 -12.38 9.84
C GLY A 59 -12.28 -12.27 10.85
N THR A 60 -11.85 -13.40 11.40
CA THR A 60 -10.62 -13.50 12.19
C THR A 60 -9.43 -13.68 11.25
N GLN A 61 -8.64 -12.63 11.06
CA GLN A 61 -7.41 -12.70 10.28
C GLN A 61 -6.23 -13.03 11.20
N ILE A 62 -5.41 -14.01 10.80
CA ILE A 62 -4.21 -14.40 11.55
C ILE A 62 -3.01 -13.99 10.74
N VAL A 63 -2.19 -13.13 11.33
CA VAL A 63 -1.08 -12.46 10.66
C VAL A 63 0.20 -12.76 11.44
N PRO A 64 1.22 -13.40 10.83
CA PRO A 64 2.47 -13.68 11.52
C PRO A 64 3.22 -12.40 11.91
N ILE A 65 3.82 -12.46 13.09
CA ILE A 65 4.75 -11.48 13.62
C ILE A 65 6.15 -12.03 13.39
N TYR A 66 6.98 -11.26 12.72
CA TYR A 66 8.34 -11.61 12.37
C TYR A 66 9.35 -10.76 13.14
N GLU A 67 10.45 -11.36 13.54
CA GLU A 67 11.71 -10.71 13.86
C GLU A 67 12.60 -10.70 12.62
N ILE A 68 13.18 -9.56 12.28
CA ILE A 68 14.13 -9.47 11.18
C ILE A 68 15.50 -9.92 11.68
N LEU A 69 16.07 -10.93 11.03
CA LEU A 69 17.38 -11.47 11.41
C LEU A 69 18.55 -10.76 10.72
N ASP A 70 18.34 -10.25 9.50
CA ASP A 70 19.40 -9.61 8.71
C ASP A 70 18.91 -8.35 8.00
N GLY A 71 19.88 -7.52 7.60
CA GLY A 71 19.65 -6.33 6.82
C GLY A 71 19.55 -5.06 7.69
N PRO A 72 19.13 -3.94 7.09
CA PRO A 72 19.19 -2.62 7.72
C PRO A 72 18.29 -2.46 8.96
N ARG A 73 17.34 -3.39 9.15
CA ARG A 73 16.36 -3.38 10.24
C ARG A 73 16.44 -4.65 11.11
N ALA A 74 17.60 -5.31 11.14
CA ALA A 74 17.80 -6.50 11.97
C ALA A 74 17.51 -6.18 13.45
N GLY A 75 16.78 -7.08 14.12
CA GLY A 75 16.31 -6.91 15.50
C GLY A 75 14.96 -6.21 15.64
N GLU A 76 14.38 -5.68 14.57
CA GLU A 76 13.03 -5.10 14.61
C GLU A 76 11.94 -6.17 14.42
N THR A 77 10.80 -5.93 15.06
CA THR A 77 9.62 -6.79 14.99
C THR A 77 8.55 -6.17 14.10
N LEU A 78 8.02 -6.93 13.14
CA LEU A 78 6.97 -6.47 12.23
C LEU A 78 5.87 -7.50 12.05
N ARG A 79 4.65 -7.04 11.81
CA ARG A 79 3.59 -7.90 11.30
C ARG A 79 3.68 -8.04 9.79
N SER A 80 3.24 -9.17 9.26
CA SER A 80 3.27 -9.44 7.81
C SER A 80 2.43 -8.48 6.97
N ASP A 81 1.47 -7.77 7.57
CA ASP A 81 0.63 -6.76 6.92
C ASP A 81 1.24 -5.34 6.98
N GLY A 82 2.41 -5.18 7.59
CA GLY A 82 3.06 -3.89 7.81
C GLY A 82 2.48 -3.08 8.98
N GLY A 83 1.47 -3.60 9.68
CA GLY A 83 0.88 -2.93 10.84
C GLY A 83 1.77 -2.96 12.09
N SER A 84 1.48 -2.08 13.04
CA SER A 84 2.22 -2.03 14.32
C SER A 84 2.08 -3.34 15.09
N PRO A 85 3.19 -3.92 15.59
CA PRO A 85 3.17 -5.13 16.42
C PRO A 85 2.54 -4.90 17.81
N ALA A 86 2.26 -3.64 18.19
CA ALA A 86 1.70 -3.30 19.50
C ALA A 86 0.22 -3.68 19.68
N ILE A 87 -0.47 -4.18 18.64
CA ILE A 87 -1.88 -4.56 18.74
C ILE A 87 -2.01 -5.92 19.46
N GLN A 88 -2.85 -5.93 20.50
CA GLN A 88 -2.67 -6.72 21.74
C GLN A 88 -3.12 -8.19 21.73
N SER A 89 -3.76 -8.70 20.68
CA SER A 89 -4.22 -10.10 20.62
C SER A 89 -3.26 -10.97 19.81
N THR A 90 -2.39 -11.72 20.49
CA THR A 90 -1.53 -12.73 19.86
C THR A 90 -1.95 -14.15 20.25
N VAL A 91 -1.70 -15.13 19.38
CA VAL A 91 -2.17 -16.51 19.58
C VAL A 91 -1.51 -17.14 20.80
N THR A 92 -0.25 -16.82 21.14
CA THR A 92 0.38 -17.32 22.38
C THR A 92 -0.25 -16.78 23.67
N LYS A 93 -1.04 -15.70 23.58
CA LYS A 93 -1.74 -15.10 24.73
C LYS A 93 -3.20 -15.55 24.85
N LEU A 94 -3.70 -16.39 23.94
CA LEU A 94 -5.06 -16.90 23.98
C LEU A 94 -5.20 -18.07 24.98
N PRO A 95 -6.41 -18.30 25.53
CA PRO A 95 -6.69 -19.46 26.37
C PRO A 95 -6.51 -20.78 25.59
N ASP A 96 -6.04 -21.84 26.27
CA ASP A 96 -5.71 -23.14 25.66
C ASP A 96 -6.84 -23.74 24.79
N ALA A 97 -8.09 -23.49 25.18
CA ALA A 97 -9.29 -23.93 24.47
C ALA A 97 -9.40 -23.33 23.05
N GLU A 98 -9.01 -22.07 22.87
CA GLU A 98 -9.11 -21.33 21.60
C GLU A 98 -7.88 -21.56 20.69
N THR A 99 -6.71 -21.84 21.29
CA THR A 99 -5.49 -22.22 20.56
C THR A 99 -5.62 -23.53 19.78
N SER A 100 -6.59 -24.39 20.12
CA SER A 100 -6.80 -25.68 19.47
C SER A 100 -7.11 -25.55 17.96
N GLY A 101 -7.83 -24.50 17.56
CA GLY A 101 -8.14 -24.19 16.16
C GLY A 101 -6.95 -23.68 15.34
N TYR A 102 -5.84 -23.31 16.02
CA TYR A 102 -4.67 -22.70 15.39
C TYR A 102 -3.41 -23.56 15.44
N LYS A 103 -3.51 -24.80 15.94
CA LYS A 103 -2.38 -25.74 16.10
C LYS A 103 -1.50 -25.90 14.85
N SER A 104 -2.10 -25.94 13.65
CA SER A 104 -1.34 -26.04 12.40
C SER A 104 -0.53 -24.78 12.08
N LYS A 105 -1.02 -23.61 12.48
CA LYS A 105 -0.34 -22.32 12.30
C LYS A 105 0.70 -22.06 13.40
N LEU A 106 0.44 -22.54 14.62
CA LEU A 106 1.39 -22.47 15.74
C LEU A 106 2.71 -23.19 15.45
N LYS A 107 2.68 -24.27 14.65
CA LYS A 107 3.91 -24.95 14.17
C LYS A 107 4.85 -24.06 13.38
N GLN A 108 4.36 -22.93 12.86
CA GLN A 108 5.16 -21.97 12.10
C GLN A 108 5.97 -21.06 13.02
N ILE A 109 5.63 -20.98 14.32
CA ILE A 109 6.37 -20.18 15.30
C ILE A 109 7.77 -20.79 15.47
N GLY A 110 8.79 -19.95 15.38
CA GLY A 110 10.19 -20.35 15.40
C GLY A 110 10.78 -20.71 14.03
N GLU A 111 9.96 -20.85 12.97
CA GLU A 111 10.47 -21.05 11.62
C GLU A 111 11.18 -19.79 11.11
N VAL A 112 12.29 -19.99 10.41
CA VAL A 112 12.98 -18.93 9.67
C VAL A 112 12.54 -18.98 8.22
N ARG A 113 12.09 -17.84 7.70
CA ARG A 113 11.61 -17.67 6.33
C ARG A 113 12.33 -16.53 5.65
N THR A 114 12.45 -16.61 4.33
CA THR A 114 12.96 -15.47 3.55
C THR A 114 11.78 -14.57 3.17
N GLY A 115 11.90 -13.28 3.46
CA GLY A 115 10.90 -12.27 3.11
C GLY A 115 11.55 -10.98 2.63
N TRP A 116 10.73 -10.10 2.05
CA TRP A 116 11.18 -8.78 1.63
C TRP A 116 10.87 -7.76 2.71
N VAL A 117 11.91 -7.09 3.21
CA VAL A 117 11.82 -6.07 4.26
C VAL A 117 12.21 -4.72 3.68
N HIS A 118 11.37 -3.71 3.89
CA HIS A 118 11.71 -2.34 3.52
C HIS A 118 12.61 -1.70 4.59
N PRO A 119 13.65 -0.93 4.19
CA PRO A 119 14.62 -0.32 5.09
C PRO A 119 14.04 0.79 5.96
N THR A 120 12.91 1.37 5.57
CA THR A 120 12.13 2.29 6.40
C THR A 120 10.95 1.54 7.00
N GLU A 121 10.44 2.00 8.15
CA GLU A 121 9.15 1.51 8.66
C GLU A 121 8.13 1.53 7.52
N PRO A 122 7.40 0.42 7.28
CA PRO A 122 6.34 0.47 6.32
C PRO A 122 5.36 1.51 6.83
N ILE A 123 5.17 2.60 6.07
CA ILE A 123 3.85 3.20 6.03
C ILE A 123 2.97 2.04 5.56
N ALA A 124 2.23 1.45 6.49
CA ALA A 124 1.35 0.32 6.25
C ALA A 124 0.25 0.75 5.28
N MET A 125 0.58 0.91 4.00
CA MET A 125 -0.42 1.02 2.96
C MET A 125 -0.90 -0.40 2.74
N ALA A 126 -2.13 -0.67 3.19
CA ALA A 126 -2.77 -1.92 2.85
C ALA A 126 -2.70 -2.10 1.33
N LYS A 127 -2.64 -3.33 0.83
CA LYS A 127 -2.69 -3.59 -0.62
C LYS A 127 -3.89 -2.89 -1.28
N LYS A 128 -4.99 -2.72 -0.54
CA LYS A 128 -6.18 -1.95 -0.92
C LYS A 128 -5.86 -0.47 -1.17
N ASP A 129 -5.07 0.16 -0.30
CA ASP A 129 -4.71 1.58 -0.41
C ASP A 129 -3.75 1.80 -1.58
N GLN A 130 -2.80 0.88 -1.81
CA GLN A 130 -1.94 0.93 -3.00
C GLN A 130 -2.74 0.81 -4.31
N ALA A 131 -3.73 -0.09 -4.35
CA ALA A 131 -4.61 -0.25 -5.51
C ALA A 131 -5.47 1.00 -5.73
N LEU A 132 -6.00 1.60 -4.66
CA LEU A 132 -6.76 2.84 -4.72
C LEU A 132 -5.91 4.00 -5.23
N ILE A 133 -4.69 4.20 -4.71
CA ILE A 133 -3.77 5.24 -5.19
C ILE A 133 -3.43 5.02 -6.67
N GLY A 134 -3.21 3.77 -7.08
CA GLY A 134 -3.00 3.42 -8.49
C GLY A 134 -4.18 3.79 -9.38
N ALA A 135 -5.41 3.44 -8.97
CA ALA A 135 -6.62 3.76 -9.71
C ALA A 135 -6.86 5.28 -9.82
N VAL A 136 -6.70 6.01 -8.70
CA VAL A 136 -6.81 7.48 -8.68
C VAL A 136 -5.76 8.11 -9.60
N SER A 137 -4.53 7.60 -9.60
CA SER A 137 -3.46 8.13 -10.46
C SER A 137 -3.74 7.92 -11.95
N ILE A 138 -4.28 6.75 -12.33
CA ILE A 138 -4.69 6.46 -13.71
C ILE A 138 -5.84 7.38 -14.13
N PHE A 139 -6.81 7.59 -13.24
CA PHE A 139 -7.94 8.49 -13.50
C PHE A 139 -7.48 9.95 -13.69
N MET A 140 -6.56 10.44 -12.86
CA MET A 140 -5.95 11.77 -13.01
C MET A 140 -5.25 11.94 -14.36
N ILE A 141 -4.52 10.91 -14.82
CA ILE A 141 -3.87 10.93 -16.13
C ILE A 141 -4.91 10.93 -17.26
N GLY A 142 -5.97 10.13 -17.14
CA GLY A 142 -7.09 10.12 -18.10
C GLY A 142 -7.77 11.49 -18.21
N PHE A 143 -8.03 12.15 -17.09
CA PHE A 143 -8.58 13.52 -17.06
C PHE A 143 -7.64 14.54 -17.70
N ALA A 144 -6.32 14.41 -17.48
CA ALA A 144 -5.33 15.26 -18.14
C ALA A 144 -5.36 15.11 -19.67
N PHE A 145 -5.48 13.88 -20.19
CA PHE A 145 -5.61 13.64 -21.62
C PHE A 145 -6.92 14.21 -22.20
N MET A 146 -8.05 14.10 -21.47
CA MET A 146 -9.29 14.73 -21.91
C MET A 146 -9.20 16.25 -21.95
N ALA A 147 -8.58 16.88 -20.94
CA ALA A 147 -8.36 18.32 -20.91
C ALA A 147 -7.46 18.80 -22.05
N LEU A 148 -6.40 18.05 -22.37
CA LEU A 148 -5.57 18.31 -23.56
C LEU A 148 -6.37 18.18 -24.86
N GLY A 149 -7.21 17.15 -24.98
CA GLY A 149 -8.08 16.96 -26.14
C GLY A 149 -9.05 18.14 -26.34
N LEU A 150 -9.64 18.64 -25.24
CA LEU A 150 -10.50 19.82 -25.27
C LEU A 150 -9.71 21.07 -25.68
N ALA A 151 -8.51 21.28 -25.13
CA ALA A 151 -7.68 22.42 -25.49
C ALA A 151 -7.31 22.41 -26.98
N VAL A 152 -6.91 21.25 -27.52
CA VAL A 152 -6.60 21.09 -28.95
C VAL A 152 -7.84 21.33 -29.80
N PHE A 153 -8.99 20.77 -29.42
CA PHE A 153 -10.24 20.97 -30.14
C PHE A 153 -10.67 22.45 -30.21
N LEU A 154 -10.48 23.20 -29.12
CA LEU A 154 -10.80 24.63 -29.04
C LEU A 154 -9.78 25.54 -29.75
N ILE A 155 -8.56 25.06 -30.03
CA ILE A 155 -7.54 25.83 -30.78
C ILE A 155 -7.68 25.60 -32.28
N VAL A 156 -8.20 24.43 -32.69
CA VAL A 156 -8.29 24.02 -34.10
C VAL A 156 -9.62 24.44 -34.75
N ASN A 157 -10.70 24.60 -33.97
CA ASN A 157 -12.00 25.10 -34.44
C ASN A 157 -12.20 26.54 -33.98
#